data_AF-A0A966L867-F1
#
_entry.id   AF-A0A966L867-F1
#
_cell.length_a   1.000
_cell.length_b   1.000
_cell.length_c   1.000
_cell.angle_alpha   90.00
_cell.angle_beta   90.00
_cell.angle_gamma   90.00
#
_symmetry.space_group_name_H-M   'P 1'
#
loop_
_entity.id
_entity.type
_entity.pdbx_description
1 polymer ?
#
loop_
_entity_poly.entity_id
_entity_poly.type
_entity_poly.pdbx_seq_one_letter_code
_entity_poly.pdbx_strand_id
1 'polypeptide(L)'
;MNHAKPTLKQENSRVLGITLGIITLSLITWLFAFNNAYAADMGRLDYSKMTVEEVITTAPEFSTLASILPSTDLNAALMSGENITVFAPNNSAFAKLTTTEIESLISDTSLLNEILNLHWLNGRIYTGFFYNERFFSPDGMTQIPVRNVNTNTYIGNAKIVMSDIATRNGIIHIINEVVMPDAGQYTVEVPRNQIMPTPVAPRPTGAYSETIDEIYEDSNDGIEGGNLVETMSQYEDLSMLTDFIKEAGLADALAQSENDLTIFAPTNKAFGMLDNDVILGLRNNSVSLLQLLLNHVIPAKVTEDDMTAAIETGVSLNDSFLRFSRVNSPMVENARILAPNLEASNGVIHVIDEVINMNQ
;
A
#
# COMPACT_ATOMS: atom_id res chain seq x y z
N MET A 1 -22.28 -57.44 -67.64
CA MET A 1 -21.22 -56.41 -67.64
C MET A 1 -21.84 -55.10 -67.18
N ASN A 2 -21.31 -54.56 -66.08
CA ASN A 2 -21.49 -53.22 -65.52
C ASN A 2 -22.85 -52.81 -64.93
N HIS A 3 -22.94 -53.05 -63.62
CA HIS A 3 -23.73 -52.28 -62.66
C HIS A 3 -23.33 -50.80 -62.68
N ALA A 4 -24.31 -49.91 -62.86
CA ALA A 4 -24.15 -48.49 -62.61
C ALA A 4 -24.48 -48.18 -61.14
N LYS A 5 -23.49 -47.68 -60.38
CA LYS A 5 -23.70 -47.01 -59.09
C LYS A 5 -24.22 -45.58 -59.36
N PRO A 6 -25.21 -45.08 -58.60
CA PRO A 6 -25.36 -43.64 -58.41
C PRO A 6 -24.53 -43.20 -57.19
N THR A 7 -23.53 -42.35 -57.41
CA THR A 7 -22.84 -41.62 -56.35
C THR A 7 -23.68 -40.42 -55.92
N LEU A 8 -24.05 -40.40 -54.64
CA LEU A 8 -24.75 -39.33 -53.93
C LEU A 8 -24.00 -38.00 -54.09
N LYS A 9 -24.61 -37.06 -54.83
CA LYS A 9 -24.26 -35.65 -54.77
C LYS A 9 -25.37 -34.96 -53.99
N GLN A 10 -24.96 -34.13 -53.02
CA GLN A 10 -25.71 -32.98 -52.52
C GLN A 10 -26.76 -33.23 -51.43
N GLU A 11 -26.31 -33.48 -50.18
CA GLU A 11 -27.16 -33.24 -49.00
C GLU A 11 -26.44 -32.74 -47.73
N ASN A 12 -25.27 -32.09 -47.86
CA ASN A 12 -24.49 -31.63 -46.68
C ASN A 12 -24.44 -30.11 -46.49
N SER A 13 -25.42 -29.33 -46.99
CA SER A 13 -25.39 -27.86 -46.86
C SER A 13 -26.60 -27.23 -46.15
N ARG A 14 -27.55 -28.02 -45.65
CA ARG A 14 -28.72 -27.49 -44.90
C ARG A 14 -28.73 -27.80 -43.40
N VAL A 15 -27.80 -28.63 -42.90
CA VAL A 15 -27.68 -28.95 -41.46
C VAL A 15 -26.68 -28.03 -40.73
N LEU A 16 -25.81 -27.33 -41.46
CA LEU A 16 -24.77 -26.46 -40.89
C LEU A 16 -25.31 -25.08 -40.44
N GLY A 17 -26.49 -24.65 -40.92
CA GLY A 17 -27.06 -23.33 -40.61
C GLY A 17 -27.94 -23.29 -39.35
N ILE A 18 -28.53 -24.42 -38.94
CA ILE A 18 -29.46 -24.47 -37.81
C ILE A 18 -28.74 -24.89 -36.52
N THR A 19 -27.69 -25.71 -36.63
CA THR A 19 -26.83 -26.06 -35.49
C THR A 19 -25.98 -24.87 -35.00
N LEU A 20 -25.44 -24.04 -35.90
CA LEU A 20 -24.69 -22.84 -35.51
C LEU A 20 -25.58 -21.73 -34.89
N GLY A 21 -26.85 -21.61 -35.32
CA GLY A 21 -27.79 -20.64 -34.75
C GLY A 21 -28.27 -21.00 -33.34
N ILE A 22 -28.41 -22.30 -33.03
CA ILE A 22 -28.82 -22.75 -31.69
C ILE A 22 -27.61 -22.79 -30.73
N ILE A 23 -26.41 -23.10 -31.21
CA ILE A 23 -25.18 -23.06 -30.38
C ILE A 23 -24.83 -21.61 -30.01
N THR A 24 -25.02 -20.64 -30.91
CA THR A 24 -24.74 -19.22 -30.60
C THR A 24 -25.76 -18.63 -29.63
N LEU A 25 -27.05 -18.93 -29.77
CA LEU A 25 -28.07 -18.43 -28.83
C LEU A 25 -28.05 -19.16 -27.47
N SER A 26 -27.67 -20.44 -27.45
CA SER A 26 -27.51 -21.22 -26.20
C SER A 26 -26.23 -20.86 -25.44
N LEU A 27 -25.12 -20.53 -26.12
CA LEU A 27 -23.93 -19.97 -25.47
C LEU A 27 -24.17 -18.56 -24.94
N ILE A 28 -24.94 -17.72 -25.63
CA ILE A 28 -25.27 -16.37 -25.15
C ILE A 28 -26.21 -16.44 -23.95
N THR A 29 -27.21 -17.33 -23.95
CA THR A 29 -28.06 -17.54 -22.76
C THR A 29 -27.34 -18.23 -21.61
N TRP A 30 -26.35 -19.10 -21.88
CA TRP A 30 -25.43 -19.60 -20.84
C TRP A 30 -24.48 -18.52 -20.33
N LEU A 31 -24.04 -17.56 -21.16
CA LEU A 31 -23.16 -16.46 -20.74
C LEU A 31 -23.92 -15.42 -19.90
N PHE A 32 -25.19 -15.14 -20.23
CA PHE A 32 -26.06 -14.28 -19.41
C PHE A 32 -26.58 -14.98 -18.14
N ALA A 33 -26.81 -16.30 -18.17
CA ALA A 33 -27.16 -17.07 -16.96
C ALA A 33 -25.95 -17.36 -16.06
N PHE A 34 -24.73 -17.50 -16.61
CA PHE A 34 -23.50 -17.53 -15.81
C PHE A 34 -23.34 -16.20 -15.09
N ASN A 35 -23.39 -15.06 -15.77
CA ASN A 35 -23.22 -13.77 -15.08
C ASN A 35 -24.24 -13.54 -13.96
N ASN A 36 -25.48 -14.06 -14.10
CA ASN A 36 -26.53 -13.86 -13.10
C ASN A 36 -26.56 -14.92 -11.98
N ALA A 37 -26.12 -16.16 -12.24
CA ALA A 37 -25.96 -17.20 -11.20
C ALA A 37 -24.66 -17.02 -10.40
N TYR A 38 -23.64 -16.42 -11.00
CA TYR A 38 -22.31 -16.21 -10.42
C TYR A 38 -22.31 -15.04 -9.43
N ALA A 39 -23.02 -13.95 -9.74
CA ALA A 39 -23.30 -12.90 -8.77
C ALA A 39 -24.12 -13.42 -7.57
N ALA A 40 -24.99 -14.42 -7.78
CA ALA A 40 -25.81 -15.02 -6.73
C ALA A 40 -25.06 -16.04 -5.85
N ASP A 41 -24.02 -16.71 -6.37
CA ASP A 41 -23.18 -17.67 -5.62
C ASP A 41 -22.04 -16.97 -4.86
N MET A 42 -21.42 -15.93 -5.45
CA MET A 42 -20.43 -15.09 -4.74
C MET A 42 -21.04 -14.31 -3.57
N GLY A 43 -22.35 -14.01 -3.60
CA GLY A 43 -23.08 -13.47 -2.45
C GLY A 43 -23.28 -14.44 -1.28
N ARG A 44 -22.88 -15.72 -1.43
CA ARG A 44 -22.98 -16.78 -0.41
C ARG A 44 -21.62 -17.23 0.13
N LEU A 45 -20.53 -16.89 -0.55
CA LEU A 45 -19.18 -17.22 -0.11
C LEU A 45 -18.69 -16.14 0.85
N ASP A 46 -18.48 -16.54 2.09
CA ASP A 46 -17.86 -15.69 3.11
C ASP A 46 -16.35 -15.67 2.89
N TYR A 47 -15.88 -14.80 1.99
CA TYR A 47 -14.47 -14.68 1.62
C TYR A 47 -13.55 -14.42 2.82
N SER A 48 -14.08 -13.87 3.93
CA SER A 48 -13.31 -13.64 5.16
C SER A 48 -12.74 -14.91 5.79
N LYS A 49 -13.28 -16.08 5.44
CA LYS A 49 -12.81 -17.40 5.93
C LYS A 49 -11.80 -18.07 5.00
N MET A 50 -11.73 -17.63 3.74
CA MET A 50 -10.83 -18.17 2.73
C MET A 50 -9.49 -17.45 2.77
N THR A 51 -8.39 -18.08 2.34
CA THR A 51 -7.14 -17.37 2.04
C THR A 51 -7.26 -16.59 0.74
N VAL A 52 -6.33 -15.68 0.49
CA VAL A 52 -6.22 -15.02 -0.82
C VAL A 52 -6.00 -16.03 -1.95
N GLU A 53 -5.15 -17.04 -1.73
CA GLU A 53 -4.93 -18.12 -2.71
C GLU A 53 -6.23 -18.88 -3.02
N GLU A 54 -6.99 -19.27 -1.99
CA GLU A 54 -8.23 -20.01 -2.14
C GLU A 54 -9.26 -19.19 -2.94
N VAL A 55 -9.32 -17.87 -2.73
CA VAL A 55 -10.21 -16.98 -3.50
C VAL A 55 -9.77 -16.91 -4.96
N ILE A 56 -8.47 -16.74 -5.23
CA ILE A 56 -7.94 -16.64 -6.61
C ILE A 56 -8.14 -17.95 -7.37
N THR A 57 -7.95 -19.11 -6.74
CA THR A 57 -8.09 -20.41 -7.41
C THR A 57 -9.55 -20.87 -7.53
N THR A 58 -10.43 -20.41 -6.64
CA THR A 58 -11.85 -20.80 -6.66
C THR A 58 -12.67 -19.90 -7.57
N ALA A 59 -12.41 -18.59 -7.63
CA ALA A 59 -13.22 -17.64 -8.38
C ALA A 59 -12.88 -17.66 -9.88
N PRO A 60 -13.81 -18.03 -10.78
CA PRO A 60 -13.51 -18.17 -12.21
C PRO A 60 -13.07 -16.88 -12.95
N GLU A 61 -13.21 -15.70 -12.33
CA GLU A 61 -12.77 -14.41 -12.89
C GLU A 61 -11.26 -14.21 -12.79
N PHE A 62 -10.57 -15.03 -12.01
CA PHE A 62 -9.11 -15.07 -11.91
C PHE A 62 -8.51 -16.29 -12.59
N SER A 63 -9.27 -17.02 -13.42
CA SER A 63 -8.79 -18.28 -14.05
C SER A 63 -7.45 -18.14 -14.78
N THR A 64 -7.19 -17.01 -15.44
CA THR A 64 -5.89 -16.75 -16.09
C THR A 64 -4.78 -16.53 -15.06
N LEU A 65 -5.02 -15.70 -14.03
CA LEU A 65 -4.07 -15.49 -12.93
C LEU A 65 -3.74 -16.81 -12.21
N ALA A 66 -4.75 -17.59 -11.86
CA ALA A 66 -4.59 -18.89 -11.22
C ALA A 66 -3.74 -19.87 -12.04
N SER A 67 -3.81 -19.79 -13.38
CA SER A 67 -3.01 -20.66 -14.26
C SER A 67 -1.52 -20.31 -14.32
N ILE A 68 -1.15 -19.06 -14.02
CA ILE A 68 0.24 -18.57 -14.09
C ILE A 68 0.92 -18.46 -12.71
N LEU A 69 0.15 -18.55 -11.62
CA LEU A 69 0.67 -18.54 -10.25
C LEU A 69 1.60 -19.73 -9.92
N PRO A 70 1.37 -20.98 -10.36
CA PRO A 70 2.20 -22.09 -9.95
C PRO A 70 3.69 -21.83 -10.21
N SER A 71 4.52 -22.09 -9.21
CA SER A 71 5.99 -21.87 -9.23
C SER A 71 6.45 -20.41 -9.24
N THR A 72 5.59 -19.45 -8.87
CA THR A 72 5.95 -18.04 -8.67
C THR A 72 6.14 -17.70 -7.19
N ASP A 73 6.92 -16.66 -6.91
CA ASP A 73 7.15 -16.15 -5.54
C ASP A 73 5.84 -15.61 -4.94
N LEU A 74 4.97 -15.04 -5.78
CA LEU A 74 3.63 -14.64 -5.37
C LEU A 74 2.84 -15.85 -4.84
N ASN A 75 2.85 -17.00 -5.52
CA ASN A 75 2.12 -18.17 -5.02
C ASN A 75 2.60 -18.64 -3.65
N ALA A 76 3.90 -18.58 -3.37
CA ALA A 76 4.42 -18.85 -2.03
C ALA A 76 3.87 -17.84 -1.02
N ALA A 77 3.90 -16.54 -1.34
CA ALA A 77 3.37 -15.47 -0.49
C ALA A 77 1.84 -15.60 -0.26
N LEU A 78 1.06 -16.03 -1.25
CA LEU A 78 -0.39 -16.20 -1.08
C LEU A 78 -0.75 -17.36 -0.13
N MET A 79 0.09 -18.41 -0.10
CA MET A 79 -0.13 -19.60 0.72
C MET A 79 0.34 -19.41 2.18
N SER A 80 1.47 -18.73 2.39
CA SER A 80 2.09 -18.58 3.72
C SER A 80 2.02 -17.17 4.31
N GLY A 81 1.74 -16.16 3.49
CA GLY A 81 1.70 -14.77 3.91
C GLY A 81 0.54 -14.51 4.85
N GLU A 82 0.81 -13.70 5.87
CA GLU A 82 -0.18 -13.13 6.77
C GLU A 82 -0.23 -11.62 6.57
N ASN A 83 -1.43 -11.05 6.67
CA ASN A 83 -1.68 -9.64 6.45
C ASN A 83 -1.09 -9.14 5.13
N ILE A 84 -1.53 -9.70 4.00
CA ILE A 84 -1.09 -9.26 2.66
C ILE A 84 -2.20 -8.49 1.94
N THR A 85 -1.83 -7.66 0.96
CA THR A 85 -2.77 -7.03 0.03
C THR A 85 -2.43 -7.46 -1.39
N VAL A 86 -3.43 -7.87 -2.16
CA VAL A 86 -3.22 -8.37 -3.53
C VAL A 86 -4.07 -7.58 -4.51
N PHE A 87 -3.40 -7.00 -5.50
CA PHE A 87 -4.00 -6.38 -6.67
C PHE A 87 -4.24 -7.46 -7.73
N ALA A 88 -5.37 -8.14 -7.69
CA ALA A 88 -5.64 -9.29 -8.54
C ALA A 88 -6.18 -8.86 -9.92
N PRO A 89 -5.44 -9.07 -11.04
CA PRO A 89 -5.97 -8.82 -12.37
C PRO A 89 -7.03 -9.87 -12.71
N ASN A 90 -8.22 -9.43 -13.10
CA ASN A 90 -9.25 -10.35 -13.58
C ASN A 90 -8.98 -10.81 -15.03
N ASN A 91 -9.77 -11.76 -15.53
CA ASN A 91 -9.63 -12.25 -16.91
C ASN A 91 -9.75 -11.12 -17.96
N SER A 92 -10.49 -10.03 -17.67
CA SER A 92 -10.59 -8.87 -18.57
C SER A 92 -9.32 -8.04 -18.63
N ALA A 93 -8.48 -8.08 -17.58
CA ALA A 93 -7.16 -7.49 -17.56
C ALA A 93 -6.21 -8.24 -18.50
N PHE A 94 -6.18 -9.57 -18.42
CA PHE A 94 -5.35 -10.40 -19.30
C PHE A 94 -5.82 -10.36 -20.76
N ALA A 95 -7.12 -10.18 -21.00
CA ALA A 95 -7.66 -10.03 -22.35
C ALA A 95 -7.17 -8.76 -23.08
N LYS A 96 -6.58 -7.79 -22.38
CA LYS A 96 -5.93 -6.62 -22.99
C LYS A 96 -4.52 -6.91 -23.50
N LEU A 97 -3.93 -8.03 -23.10
CA LEU A 97 -2.66 -8.53 -23.61
C LEU A 97 -2.90 -9.43 -24.82
N THR A 98 -2.01 -9.36 -25.79
CA THR A 98 -1.99 -10.29 -26.92
C THR A 98 -1.56 -11.68 -26.46
N THR A 99 -1.94 -12.70 -27.22
CA THR A 99 -1.52 -14.09 -26.94
C THR A 99 0.01 -14.23 -26.92
N THR A 100 0.72 -13.48 -27.77
CA THR A 100 2.18 -13.48 -27.83
C THR A 100 2.82 -12.82 -26.61
N GLU A 101 2.22 -11.77 -26.05
CA GLU A 101 2.69 -11.16 -24.79
C GLU A 101 2.50 -12.13 -23.63
N ILE A 102 1.34 -12.78 -23.51
CA ILE A 102 1.08 -13.78 -22.47
C ILE A 102 2.06 -14.96 -22.58
N GLU A 103 2.29 -15.49 -23.79
CA GLU A 103 3.26 -16.56 -24.02
C GLU A 103 4.69 -16.14 -23.64
N SER A 104 5.07 -14.91 -23.97
CA SER A 104 6.39 -14.36 -23.62
C SER A 104 6.55 -14.23 -22.10
N LEU A 105 5.52 -13.73 -21.41
CA LEU A 105 5.48 -13.63 -19.95
C LEU A 105 5.59 -15.00 -19.28
N ILE A 106 4.87 -16.01 -19.77
CA ILE A 106 4.93 -17.36 -19.19
C ILE A 106 6.29 -18.04 -19.48
N SER A 107 6.91 -17.72 -20.61
CA SER A 107 8.21 -18.30 -20.98
C SER A 107 9.40 -17.73 -20.22
N ASP A 108 9.29 -16.50 -19.72
CA ASP A 108 10.32 -15.82 -18.93
C ASP A 108 9.90 -15.76 -17.46
N THR A 109 10.36 -16.75 -16.70
CA THR A 109 10.06 -16.86 -15.27
C THR A 109 10.61 -15.70 -14.44
N SER A 110 11.66 -15.02 -14.89
CA SER A 110 12.22 -13.87 -14.17
C SER A 110 11.34 -12.65 -14.36
N LEU A 111 10.94 -12.37 -15.60
CA LEU A 111 10.01 -11.29 -15.93
C LEU A 111 8.63 -11.52 -15.30
N LEU A 112 8.16 -12.77 -15.29
CA LEU A 112 6.89 -13.12 -14.65
C LEU A 112 6.90 -12.82 -13.15
N ASN A 113 7.97 -13.23 -12.44
CA ASN A 113 8.09 -12.93 -11.01
C ASN A 113 8.21 -11.43 -10.76
N GLU A 114 8.96 -10.68 -11.57
CA GLU A 114 9.06 -9.23 -11.48
C GLU A 114 7.68 -8.57 -11.60
N ILE A 115 6.89 -8.95 -12.61
CA ILE A 115 5.54 -8.44 -12.82
C ILE A 115 4.61 -8.81 -11.65
N LEU A 116 4.61 -10.07 -11.22
CA LEU A 116 3.74 -10.51 -10.13
C LEU A 116 4.13 -9.87 -8.79
N ASN A 117 5.38 -9.50 -8.59
CA ASN A 117 5.85 -8.76 -7.42
C ASN A 117 5.25 -7.34 -7.33
N LEU A 118 4.74 -6.79 -8.43
CA LEU A 118 4.00 -5.51 -8.45
C LEU A 118 2.53 -5.64 -8.05
N HIS A 119 2.03 -6.87 -7.95
CA HIS A 119 0.61 -7.16 -7.72
C HIS A 119 0.29 -7.50 -6.27
N TRP A 120 1.25 -7.39 -5.35
CA TRP A 120 0.96 -7.61 -3.94
C TRP A 120 1.85 -6.74 -3.04
N LEU A 121 1.39 -6.55 -1.81
CA LEU A 121 2.03 -5.74 -0.79
C LEU A 121 2.01 -6.49 0.54
N ASN A 122 2.98 -6.17 1.40
CA ASN A 122 2.90 -6.49 2.82
C ASN A 122 1.90 -5.54 3.50
N GLY A 123 1.09 -6.05 4.42
CA GLY A 123 0.05 -5.32 5.14
C GLY A 123 -1.36 -5.53 4.58
N ARG A 124 -2.39 -5.32 5.43
CA ARG A 124 -3.80 -5.23 5.02
C ARG A 124 -4.15 -3.78 4.71
N ILE A 125 -4.14 -3.42 3.43
CA ILE A 125 -4.33 -2.05 2.99
C ILE A 125 -5.69 -1.98 2.27
N TYR A 126 -6.63 -1.27 2.87
CA TYR A 126 -7.93 -0.98 2.27
C TYR A 126 -7.83 0.22 1.32
N THR A 127 -8.71 0.34 0.32
CA THR A 127 -8.73 1.49 -0.60
C THR A 127 -8.97 2.81 0.10
N GLY A 128 -9.61 2.78 1.26
CA GLY A 128 -9.70 3.91 2.18
C GLY A 128 -8.36 4.44 2.69
N PHE A 129 -7.23 3.79 2.35
CA PHE A 129 -5.85 4.22 2.64
C PHE A 129 -5.01 4.46 1.39
N PHE A 130 -5.60 4.42 0.18
CA PHE A 130 -4.87 4.57 -1.09
C PHE A 130 -4.62 6.05 -1.43
N TYR A 131 -4.26 6.87 -0.44
CA TYR A 131 -3.96 8.30 -0.66
C TYR A 131 -2.50 8.56 -0.98
N ASN A 132 -1.63 7.59 -0.72
CA ASN A 132 -0.22 7.64 -1.10
C ASN A 132 -0.12 7.63 -2.62
N GLU A 133 0.79 8.41 -3.21
CA GLU A 133 0.98 8.43 -4.67
C GLU A 133 1.69 7.16 -5.17
N ARG A 134 2.26 6.35 -4.27
CA ARG A 134 3.04 5.15 -4.60
C ARG A 134 2.94 4.11 -3.49
N PHE A 135 2.86 2.85 -3.89
CA PHE A 135 3.19 1.69 -3.06
C PHE A 135 4.58 1.17 -3.41
N PHE A 136 5.11 0.28 -2.59
CA PHE A 136 6.37 -0.41 -2.84
C PHE A 136 6.12 -1.89 -2.95
N SER A 137 6.80 -2.56 -3.89
CA SER A 137 6.82 -4.01 -3.94
C SER A 137 7.30 -4.58 -2.60
N PRO A 138 6.98 -5.84 -2.29
CA PRO A 138 7.27 -6.46 -1.00
C PRO A 138 8.75 -6.52 -0.61
N ASP A 139 9.65 -6.49 -1.61
CA ASP A 139 11.10 -6.37 -1.44
C ASP A 139 11.59 -4.93 -1.21
N GLY A 140 10.68 -3.94 -1.24
CA GLY A 140 10.95 -2.52 -1.11
C GLY A 140 11.62 -1.86 -2.32
N MET A 141 11.91 -2.61 -3.39
CA MET A 141 12.76 -2.14 -4.48
C MET A 141 12.01 -1.40 -5.58
N THR A 142 10.76 -1.78 -5.86
CA THR A 142 9.99 -1.23 -6.99
C THR A 142 8.83 -0.38 -6.50
N GLN A 143 8.72 0.83 -7.05
CA GLN A 143 7.58 1.69 -6.79
C GLN A 143 6.43 1.37 -7.73
N ILE A 144 5.24 1.22 -7.16
CA ILE A 144 4.00 0.99 -7.88
C ILE A 144 3.17 2.27 -7.74
N PRO A 145 3.01 3.08 -8.80
CA PRO A 145 2.31 4.35 -8.67
C PRO A 145 0.83 4.12 -8.39
N VAL A 146 0.25 4.98 -7.56
CA VAL A 146 -1.15 4.98 -7.18
C VAL A 146 -1.73 6.32 -7.58
N ARG A 147 -2.85 6.29 -8.29
CA ARG A 147 -3.47 7.51 -8.79
C ARG A 147 -4.96 7.49 -8.50
N ASN A 148 -5.44 8.51 -7.80
CA ASN A 148 -6.86 8.74 -7.61
C ASN A 148 -7.33 9.82 -8.59
N VAL A 149 -8.31 9.48 -9.45
CA VAL A 149 -8.96 10.45 -10.34
C VAL A 149 -10.47 10.33 -10.22
N ASN A 150 -11.09 11.42 -9.77
CA ASN A 150 -12.50 11.47 -9.39
C ASN A 150 -12.79 10.39 -8.32
N THR A 151 -13.69 9.45 -8.62
CA THR A 151 -14.06 8.33 -7.74
C THR A 151 -13.34 7.03 -8.09
N ASN A 152 -12.29 7.08 -8.92
CA ASN A 152 -11.58 5.89 -9.40
C ASN A 152 -10.14 5.89 -8.91
N THR A 153 -9.70 4.74 -8.41
CA THR A 153 -8.32 4.50 -7.98
C THR A 153 -7.61 3.59 -8.97
N TYR A 154 -6.35 3.90 -9.25
CA TYR A 154 -5.48 3.20 -10.18
C TYR A 154 -4.20 2.77 -9.48
N ILE A 155 -3.73 1.55 -9.77
CA ILE A 155 -2.46 0.96 -9.36
C ILE A 155 -1.67 0.71 -10.64
N GLY A 156 -0.54 1.40 -10.82
CA GLY A 156 0.05 1.53 -12.15
C GLY A 156 -0.93 2.23 -13.10
N ASN A 157 -1.16 1.58 -14.25
CA ASN A 157 -2.21 1.94 -15.19
C ASN A 157 -3.55 1.22 -14.91
N ALA A 158 -3.54 0.25 -14.00
CA ALA A 158 -4.67 -0.63 -13.75
C ALA A 158 -5.70 0.03 -12.83
N LYS A 159 -6.95 0.12 -13.28
CA LYS A 159 -8.05 0.63 -12.46
C LYS A 159 -8.56 -0.46 -11.51
N ILE A 160 -8.79 -0.10 -10.25
CA ILE A 160 -9.51 -0.95 -9.31
C ILE A 160 -10.99 -0.97 -9.70
N VAL A 161 -11.51 -2.18 -9.97
CA VAL A 161 -12.92 -2.41 -10.34
C VAL A 161 -13.76 -2.93 -9.18
N MET A 162 -13.12 -3.54 -8.19
CA MET A 162 -13.73 -3.94 -6.93
C MET A 162 -12.64 -3.91 -5.85
N SER A 163 -12.95 -3.36 -4.68
CA SER A 163 -11.99 -3.15 -3.61
C SER A 163 -12.41 -3.84 -2.32
N ASP A 164 -11.46 -3.91 -1.39
CA ASP A 164 -11.71 -4.21 0.02
C ASP A 164 -12.32 -5.58 0.29
N ILE A 165 -11.98 -6.57 -0.56
CA ILE A 165 -12.40 -7.95 -0.37
C ILE A 165 -11.55 -8.56 0.74
N ALA A 166 -12.08 -8.57 1.95
CA ALA A 166 -11.41 -9.15 3.10
C ALA A 166 -11.34 -10.67 3.02
N THR A 167 -10.14 -11.20 3.22
CA THR A 167 -9.86 -12.63 3.35
C THR A 167 -9.24 -12.94 4.72
N ARG A 168 -9.08 -14.23 5.02
CA ARG A 168 -8.51 -14.70 6.29
C ARG A 168 -7.09 -14.22 6.51
N ASN A 169 -6.26 -14.17 5.46
CA ASN A 169 -4.85 -13.77 5.55
C ASN A 169 -4.52 -12.45 4.82
N GLY A 170 -5.51 -11.76 4.25
CA GLY A 170 -5.23 -10.52 3.52
C GLY A 170 -6.44 -9.76 3.00
N ILE A 171 -6.19 -8.87 2.05
CA ILE A 171 -7.18 -8.08 1.30
C ILE A 171 -6.94 -8.28 -0.19
N ILE A 172 -8.01 -8.39 -0.98
CA ILE A 172 -7.95 -8.39 -2.44
C ILE A 172 -8.58 -7.11 -2.99
N HIS A 173 -7.89 -6.48 -3.94
CA HIS A 173 -8.43 -5.45 -4.83
C HIS A 173 -8.37 -5.95 -6.26
N ILE A 174 -9.52 -6.05 -6.91
CA ILE A 174 -9.61 -6.50 -8.29
C ILE A 174 -9.24 -5.35 -9.22
N ILE A 175 -8.29 -5.58 -10.12
CA ILE A 175 -7.85 -4.60 -11.11
C ILE A 175 -8.17 -5.04 -12.54
N ASN A 176 -8.32 -4.09 -13.46
CA ASN A 176 -8.71 -4.35 -14.84
C ASN A 176 -7.56 -4.32 -15.86
N GLU A 177 -6.30 -4.24 -15.41
CA GLU A 177 -5.09 -4.33 -16.23
C GLU A 177 -4.00 -5.05 -15.43
N VAL A 178 -3.06 -5.66 -16.13
CA VAL A 178 -1.84 -6.21 -15.50
C VAL A 178 -0.88 -5.05 -15.28
N VAL A 179 -0.41 -4.86 -14.04
CA VAL A 179 0.59 -3.86 -13.70
C VAL A 179 1.94 -4.29 -14.27
N MET A 180 2.50 -3.49 -15.17
CA MET A 180 3.80 -3.77 -15.78
C MET A 180 4.91 -2.97 -15.09
N PRO A 181 6.13 -3.51 -14.95
CA PRO A 181 7.31 -2.73 -14.59
C PRO A 181 7.52 -1.66 -15.68
N ASP A 182 7.70 -0.41 -15.28
CA ASP A 182 7.58 0.77 -16.15
C ASP A 182 8.30 0.60 -17.51
N ALA A 183 7.56 0.74 -18.63
CA ALA A 183 8.16 1.10 -19.91
C ALA A 183 8.55 2.59 -19.82
N GLY A 184 9.73 2.88 -19.26
CA GLY A 184 10.16 4.24 -18.99
C GLY A 184 10.18 5.14 -20.23
N GLN A 185 9.14 5.95 -20.45
CA GLN A 185 9.14 7.30 -21.04
C GLN A 185 7.71 7.88 -20.96
N TYR A 186 7.33 8.49 -19.84
CA TYR A 186 6.34 9.58 -19.93
C TYR A 186 7.11 10.84 -20.34
N THR A 187 7.25 11.06 -21.64
CA THR A 187 7.47 12.41 -22.14
C THR A 187 6.20 13.19 -21.81
N VAL A 188 6.30 14.10 -20.85
CA VAL A 188 5.24 15.08 -20.64
C VAL A 188 5.29 16.01 -21.86
N GLU A 189 4.46 15.75 -22.87
CA GLU A 189 4.07 16.82 -23.79
C GLU A 189 3.26 17.83 -22.96
N VAL A 190 3.94 18.83 -22.44
CA VAL A 190 3.32 19.96 -21.76
C VAL A 190 2.48 20.70 -22.81
N PRO A 191 1.15 20.80 -22.67
CA PRO A 191 0.37 21.70 -23.51
C PRO A 191 0.88 23.11 -23.21
N ARG A 192 1.44 23.77 -24.23
CA ARG A 192 2.20 25.02 -24.11
C ARG A 192 1.37 26.25 -23.69
N ASN A 193 0.25 26.09 -22.98
CA ASN A 193 -0.67 27.18 -22.70
C ASN A 193 -1.46 27.11 -21.38
N GLN A 194 -0.86 26.58 -20.31
CA GLN A 194 -1.27 26.93 -18.96
C GLN A 194 -0.06 27.51 -18.22
N ILE A 195 -0.24 28.75 -17.76
CA ILE A 195 0.73 29.51 -16.98
C ILE A 195 1.03 28.66 -15.75
N MET A 196 2.22 28.08 -15.68
CA MET A 196 2.64 27.32 -14.50
C MET A 196 2.58 28.25 -13.29
N PRO A 197 2.01 27.83 -12.14
CA PRO A 197 2.37 28.50 -10.89
C PRO A 197 3.89 28.41 -10.77
N THR A 198 4.52 29.54 -10.46
CA THR A 198 5.96 29.61 -10.21
C THR A 198 6.37 28.46 -9.28
N PRO A 199 7.50 27.78 -9.54
CA PRO A 199 8.03 26.78 -8.62
C PRO A 199 8.01 27.35 -7.21
N VAL A 200 7.31 26.70 -6.28
CA VAL A 200 7.56 26.93 -4.87
C VAL A 200 9.04 26.58 -4.70
N ALA A 201 9.86 27.59 -4.37
CA ALA A 201 11.28 27.37 -4.18
C ALA A 201 11.47 26.19 -3.22
N PRO A 202 12.46 25.31 -3.42
CA PRO A 202 12.85 24.38 -2.36
C PRO A 202 12.99 25.20 -1.08
N ARG A 203 12.32 24.77 0.01
CA ARG A 203 12.46 25.40 1.32
C ARG A 203 13.96 25.56 1.54
N PRO A 204 14.47 26.77 1.84
CA PRO A 204 15.89 26.96 1.98
C PRO A 204 16.41 25.87 2.90
N THR A 205 17.42 25.14 2.45
CA THR A 205 18.33 24.40 3.31
C THR A 205 18.97 25.45 4.22
N GLY A 206 18.20 25.90 5.20
CA GLY A 206 18.70 26.68 6.30
C GLY A 206 19.82 25.85 6.90
N ALA A 207 20.99 26.47 7.02
CA ALA A 207 22.04 25.95 7.88
C ALA A 207 21.41 25.46 9.19
N TYR A 208 21.90 24.34 9.70
CA TYR A 208 21.67 23.90 11.07
C TYR A 208 21.67 25.15 11.95
N SER A 209 20.51 25.51 12.49
CA SER A 209 20.45 26.65 13.38
C SER A 209 21.11 26.17 14.65
N GLU A 210 22.33 26.64 14.92
CA GLU A 210 23.12 26.37 16.14
C GLU A 210 22.32 26.65 17.44
N THR A 211 21.14 27.27 17.33
CA THR A 211 20.21 27.53 18.44
C THR A 211 19.30 26.36 18.82
N ILE A 212 19.16 25.31 18.00
CA ILE A 212 18.31 24.15 18.33
C ILE A 212 19.11 23.12 19.16
N ASP A 213 20.39 22.94 18.84
CA ASP A 213 21.29 22.05 19.58
C ASP A 213 21.40 22.48 21.06
N GLU A 214 21.47 23.79 21.35
CA GLU A 214 21.52 24.30 22.74
C GLU A 214 20.26 23.99 23.60
N ILE A 215 19.08 23.81 23.00
CA ILE A 215 17.83 23.55 23.76
C ILE A 215 17.80 22.11 24.30
N TYR A 216 18.49 21.18 23.63
CA TYR A 216 18.42 19.75 23.89
C TYR A 216 19.76 19.10 24.30
N GLU A 217 20.90 19.79 24.15
CA GLU A 217 22.21 19.32 24.62
C GLU A 217 22.47 19.58 26.12
N ASP A 218 21.91 20.66 26.70
CA ASP A 218 22.18 21.07 28.11
C ASP A 218 21.42 20.22 29.15
N SER A 219 20.48 19.37 28.73
CA SER A 219 19.65 18.56 29.65
C SER A 219 20.22 17.17 29.97
N ASN A 220 21.39 16.80 29.45
CA ASN A 220 22.05 15.54 29.82
C ASN A 220 22.69 15.59 31.23
N ASP A 221 22.54 16.72 31.94
CA ASP A 221 22.95 16.87 33.34
C ASP A 221 21.88 16.29 34.29
N GLY A 222 21.84 14.95 34.34
CA GLY A 222 21.30 14.23 35.51
C GLY A 222 19.81 14.37 35.80
N ILE A 223 18.96 14.41 34.77
CA ILE A 223 17.51 14.37 34.98
C ILE A 223 17.08 12.96 35.41
N GLU A 224 16.37 12.86 36.55
CA GLU A 224 15.78 11.61 37.05
C GLU A 224 14.99 10.92 35.93
N GLY A 225 15.47 9.73 35.53
CA GLY A 225 15.03 9.00 34.35
C GLY A 225 13.56 8.58 34.42
N GLY A 226 12.67 9.48 33.98
CA GLY A 226 11.25 9.23 33.81
C GLY A 226 10.95 8.29 32.63
N ASN A 227 9.71 7.84 32.53
CA ASN A 227 9.24 7.15 31.32
C ASN A 227 9.06 8.15 30.15
N LEU A 228 8.84 7.65 28.94
CA LEU A 228 8.68 8.46 27.72
C LEU A 228 7.72 9.65 27.91
N VAL A 229 6.58 9.45 28.56
CA VAL A 229 5.55 10.49 28.76
C VAL A 229 6.04 11.56 29.73
N GLU A 230 6.72 11.16 30.80
CA GLU A 230 7.31 12.07 31.78
C GLU A 230 8.44 12.89 31.15
N THR A 231 9.35 12.24 30.41
CA THR A 231 10.46 12.90 29.72
C THR A 231 9.94 13.91 28.69
N MET A 232 8.97 13.54 27.85
CA MET A 232 8.38 14.48 26.88
C MET A 232 7.70 15.68 27.57
N SER A 233 7.10 15.49 28.74
CA SER A 233 6.40 16.55 29.48
C SER A 233 7.33 17.62 30.05
N GLN A 234 8.64 17.39 30.06
CA GLN A 234 9.64 18.36 30.52
C GLN A 234 9.97 19.42 29.47
N TYR A 235 9.69 19.14 28.19
CA TYR A 235 10.00 20.03 27.09
C TYR A 235 8.77 20.84 26.67
N GLU A 236 8.83 22.16 26.80
CA GLU A 236 7.70 23.04 26.43
C GLU A 236 7.30 22.87 24.95
N ASP A 237 8.27 22.62 24.07
CA ASP A 237 8.04 22.44 22.64
C ASP A 237 7.37 21.10 22.27
N LEU A 238 7.22 20.18 23.23
CA LEU A 238 6.49 18.91 23.06
C LEU A 238 5.11 18.91 23.74
N SER A 239 4.69 20.04 24.34
CA SER A 239 3.45 20.12 25.11
C SER A 239 2.21 19.68 24.33
N MET A 240 2.07 20.07 23.06
CA MET A 240 0.92 19.67 22.22
C MET A 240 0.87 18.15 21.98
N LEU A 241 2.03 17.51 21.78
CA LEU A 241 2.11 16.05 21.67
C LEU A 241 1.64 15.38 22.96
N THR A 242 2.13 15.85 24.11
CA THR A 242 1.75 15.25 25.40
C THR A 242 0.27 15.42 25.72
N ASP A 243 -0.34 16.53 25.30
CA ASP A 243 -1.78 16.75 25.41
C ASP A 243 -2.56 15.77 24.54
N PHE A 244 -2.14 15.57 23.28
CA PHE A 244 -2.76 14.57 22.41
C PHE A 244 -2.62 13.14 22.93
N ILE A 245 -1.47 12.76 23.48
CA ILE A 245 -1.27 11.45 24.11
C ILE A 245 -2.24 11.25 25.29
N LYS A 246 -2.47 12.28 26.10
CA LYS A 246 -3.44 12.23 27.21
C LYS A 246 -4.88 12.18 26.69
N GLU A 247 -5.23 13.00 25.71
CA GLU A 247 -6.57 13.03 25.09
C GLU A 247 -6.93 11.70 24.42
N ALA A 248 -5.95 11.02 23.79
CA ALA A 248 -6.14 9.72 23.16
C ALA A 248 -6.15 8.54 24.15
N GLY A 249 -5.87 8.77 25.44
CA GLY A 249 -5.75 7.70 26.43
C GLY A 249 -4.52 6.80 26.25
N LEU A 250 -3.50 7.28 25.54
CA LEU A 250 -2.29 6.52 25.22
C LEU A 250 -1.20 6.66 26.29
N ALA A 251 -1.33 7.64 27.20
CA ALA A 251 -0.34 7.95 28.23
C ALA A 251 0.04 6.74 29.10
N ASP A 252 -0.95 6.03 29.66
CA ASP A 252 -0.69 4.89 30.54
C ASP A 252 -0.02 3.73 29.78
N ALA A 253 -0.45 3.47 28.53
CA ALA A 253 0.12 2.42 27.70
C ALA A 253 1.59 2.69 27.34
N LEU A 254 1.92 3.95 27.03
CA LEU A 254 3.31 4.34 26.78
C LEU A 254 4.15 4.37 28.04
N ALA A 255 3.61 4.79 29.18
CA ALA A 255 4.35 4.84 30.44
C ALA A 255 4.64 3.45 31.03
N GLN A 256 3.74 2.48 30.83
CA GLN A 256 3.82 1.13 31.40
C GLN A 256 4.39 0.08 30.44
N SER A 257 4.85 0.47 29.24
CA SER A 257 5.46 -0.46 28.30
C SER A 257 6.67 -1.14 28.94
N GLU A 258 6.68 -2.49 28.93
CA GLU A 258 7.83 -3.30 29.35
C GLU A 258 8.88 -3.47 28.24
N ASN A 259 8.51 -3.15 26.99
CA ASN A 259 9.42 -3.17 25.86
C ASN A 259 9.98 -1.76 25.62
N ASP A 260 11.24 -1.69 25.19
CA ASP A 260 11.83 -0.44 24.73
C ASP A 260 11.09 0.05 23.48
N LEU A 261 10.61 1.29 23.54
CA LEU A 261 9.96 1.95 22.41
C LEU A 261 10.86 3.04 21.83
N THR A 262 10.61 3.39 20.58
CA THR A 262 11.12 4.64 19.99
C THR A 262 9.94 5.51 19.62
N ILE A 263 9.92 6.76 20.08
CA ILE A 263 8.92 7.74 19.68
C ILE A 263 9.57 8.88 18.89
N PHE A 264 9.05 9.12 17.69
CA PHE A 264 9.38 10.31 16.92
C PHE A 264 8.44 11.42 17.33
N ALA A 265 8.91 12.37 18.15
CA ALA A 265 8.07 13.36 18.82
C ALA A 265 8.00 14.66 18.01
N PRO A 266 6.86 15.00 17.36
CA PRO A 266 6.72 16.26 16.64
C PRO A 266 6.65 17.43 17.61
N THR A 267 7.37 18.50 17.27
CA THR A 267 7.31 19.78 18.00
C THR A 267 5.94 20.46 17.88
N ASN A 268 5.65 21.40 18.77
CA ASN A 268 4.48 22.28 18.67
C ASN A 268 4.45 23.02 17.33
N LYS A 269 5.63 23.40 16.82
CA LYS A 269 5.77 24.00 15.50
C LYS A 269 5.36 23.03 14.39
N ALA A 270 5.72 21.75 14.48
CA ALA A 270 5.32 20.72 13.52
C ALA A 270 3.79 20.60 13.46
N PHE A 271 3.11 20.50 14.61
CA PHE A 271 1.65 20.51 14.65
C PHE A 271 1.05 21.83 14.16
N GLY A 272 1.71 22.95 14.42
CA GLY A 272 1.30 24.26 13.91
C GLY A 272 1.41 24.42 12.39
N MET A 273 2.07 23.50 11.69
CA MET A 273 2.06 23.45 10.21
C MET A 273 0.82 22.76 9.65
N LEU A 274 0.05 22.02 10.47
CA LEU A 274 -1.20 21.40 10.05
C LEU A 274 -2.33 22.44 10.01
N ASP A 275 -3.27 22.27 9.08
CA ASP A 275 -4.46 23.11 9.03
C ASP A 275 -5.28 23.01 10.32
N ASN A 276 -5.83 24.13 10.78
CA ASN A 276 -6.65 24.15 12.01
C ASN A 276 -7.84 23.19 11.94
N ASP A 277 -8.44 23.01 10.76
CA ASP A 277 -9.54 22.05 10.55
C ASP A 277 -9.07 20.60 10.74
N VAL A 278 -7.82 20.29 10.39
CA VAL A 278 -7.22 18.97 10.62
C VAL A 278 -7.00 18.74 12.11
N ILE A 279 -6.43 19.72 12.82
CA ILE A 279 -6.23 19.65 14.28
C ILE A 279 -7.57 19.46 15.01
N LEU A 280 -8.61 20.20 14.61
CA LEU A 280 -9.96 20.05 15.17
C LEU A 280 -10.56 18.68 14.83
N GLY A 281 -10.34 18.19 13.61
CA GLY A 281 -10.76 16.86 13.17
C GLY A 281 -10.15 15.74 14.02
N LEU A 282 -8.84 15.85 14.31
CA LEU A 282 -8.12 14.91 15.17
C LEU A 282 -8.68 14.92 16.59
N ARG A 283 -8.85 16.09 17.20
CA ARG A 283 -9.43 16.21 18.56
C ARG A 283 -10.86 15.66 18.67
N ASN A 284 -11.65 15.81 17.61
CA ASN A 284 -13.03 15.33 17.58
C ASN A 284 -13.15 13.84 17.23
N ASN A 285 -12.05 13.18 16.83
CA ASN A 285 -12.02 11.77 16.47
C ASN A 285 -10.86 11.06 17.17
N SER A 286 -11.16 10.49 18.33
CA SER A 286 -10.19 9.75 19.16
C SER A 286 -9.53 8.59 18.43
N VAL A 287 -10.20 7.95 17.46
CA VAL A 287 -9.62 6.86 16.66
C VAL A 287 -8.56 7.40 15.71
N SER A 288 -8.84 8.48 14.99
CA SER A 288 -7.88 9.11 14.08
C SER A 288 -6.70 9.72 14.83
N LEU A 289 -6.95 10.32 16.00
CA LEU A 289 -5.89 10.82 16.87
C LEU A 289 -4.99 9.68 17.37
N LEU A 290 -5.58 8.58 17.84
CA LEU A 290 -4.83 7.41 18.29
C LEU A 290 -3.98 6.84 17.15
N GLN A 291 -4.55 6.63 15.96
CA GLN A 291 -3.81 6.12 14.79
C GLN A 291 -2.65 7.03 14.39
N LEU A 292 -2.87 8.34 14.39
CA LEU A 292 -1.81 9.31 14.13
C LEU A 292 -0.68 9.18 15.15
N LEU A 293 -1.01 9.09 16.45
CA LEU A 293 0.01 8.95 17.49
C LEU A 293 0.76 7.62 17.38
N LEU A 294 0.07 6.53 17.05
CA LEU A 294 0.70 5.21 16.88
C LEU A 294 1.65 5.16 15.67
N ASN A 295 1.44 5.97 14.63
CA ASN A 295 2.41 6.13 13.52
C ASN A 295 3.78 6.66 13.98
N HIS A 296 3.83 7.37 15.11
CA HIS A 296 5.06 7.97 15.61
C HIS A 296 5.83 7.04 16.53
N VAL A 297 5.32 5.84 16.83
CA VAL A 297 5.90 4.94 17.84
C VAL A 297 6.31 3.63 17.19
N ILE A 298 7.56 3.22 17.34
CA ILE A 298 8.08 1.90 16.96
C ILE A 298 8.22 1.04 18.23
N PRO A 299 7.78 -0.24 18.24
CA PRO A 299 7.97 -1.18 19.34
C PRO A 299 9.38 -1.79 19.36
N ALA A 300 10.41 -0.94 19.21
CA ALA A 300 11.81 -1.31 19.29
C ALA A 300 12.64 -0.08 19.65
N LYS A 301 13.79 -0.27 20.31
CA LYS A 301 14.79 0.78 20.50
C LYS A 301 15.55 1.01 19.19
N VAL A 302 15.46 2.22 18.66
CA VAL A 302 16.17 2.70 17.46
C VAL A 302 16.83 4.01 17.85
N THR A 303 18.15 4.03 17.89
CA THR A 303 18.97 5.20 18.18
C THR A 303 19.47 5.85 16.89
N GLU A 304 20.03 7.05 16.98
CA GLU A 304 20.67 7.70 15.81
C GLU A 304 21.82 6.86 15.25
N ASP A 305 22.51 6.09 16.09
CA ASP A 305 23.62 5.22 15.67
C ASP A 305 23.14 4.03 14.83
N ASP A 306 21.86 3.63 15.00
CA ASP A 306 21.21 2.63 14.16
C ASP A 306 20.79 3.20 12.79
N MET A 307 20.82 4.53 12.62
CA MET A 307 20.50 5.19 11.36
C MET A 307 21.75 5.32 10.49
N THR A 308 21.79 4.55 9.40
CA THR A 308 22.93 4.57 8.47
C THR A 308 22.66 5.48 7.27
N ALA A 309 23.65 5.65 6.38
CA ALA A 309 23.44 6.31 5.10
C ALA A 309 22.53 5.49 4.15
N ALA A 310 22.30 4.22 4.45
CA ALA A 310 21.27 3.42 3.78
C ALA A 310 19.90 3.71 4.42
N ILE A 311 18.84 3.45 3.65
CA ILE A 311 17.48 3.53 4.19
C ILE A 311 17.27 2.30 5.08
N GLU A 312 17.12 2.55 6.36
CA GLU A 312 16.71 1.56 7.35
C GLU A 312 15.20 1.67 7.56
N THR A 313 14.56 0.58 7.99
CA THR A 313 13.10 0.53 8.15
C THR A 313 12.67 -0.01 9.49
N GLY A 314 11.61 0.57 10.06
CA GLY A 314 10.92 0.07 11.25
C GLY A 314 9.42 0.02 11.01
N VAL A 315 8.71 -0.73 11.84
CA VAL A 315 7.24 -0.82 11.79
C VAL A 315 6.69 -0.10 13.00
N SER A 316 5.82 0.88 12.77
CA SER A 316 5.14 1.60 13.85
C SER A 316 4.07 0.74 14.52
N LEU A 317 3.57 1.16 15.68
CA LEU A 317 2.45 0.51 16.38
C LEU A 317 1.12 0.61 15.62
N ASN A 318 1.06 1.40 14.55
CA ASN A 318 -0.06 1.44 13.60
C ASN A 318 0.23 0.62 12.33
N ASP A 319 1.17 -0.32 12.40
CA ASP A 319 1.61 -1.18 11.28
C ASP A 319 2.10 -0.41 10.03
N SER A 320 2.44 0.88 10.19
CA SER A 320 3.01 1.70 9.11
C SER A 320 4.53 1.56 9.09
N PHE A 321 5.11 1.33 7.91
CA PHE A 321 6.56 1.34 7.73
C PHE A 321 7.11 2.76 7.84
N LEU A 322 8.16 2.92 8.64
CA LEU A 322 8.92 4.15 8.78
C LEU A 322 10.33 3.93 8.27
N ARG A 323 10.77 4.81 7.38
CA ARG A 323 12.12 4.86 6.82
C ARG A 323 12.93 5.87 7.59
N PHE A 324 14.09 5.47 8.07
CA PHE A 324 15.04 6.37 8.68
C PHE A 324 16.39 6.27 7.98
N SER A 325 17.07 7.40 7.87
CA SER A 325 18.37 7.46 7.22
C SER A 325 19.17 8.64 7.76
N ARG A 326 20.49 8.55 7.62
CA ARG A 326 21.45 9.55 8.06
C ARG A 326 22.50 9.74 6.98
N VAL A 327 22.18 10.60 6.00
CA VAL A 327 23.13 11.00 4.96
C VAL A 327 23.91 12.25 5.38
N ASN A 328 23.20 13.27 5.89
CA ASN A 328 23.80 14.51 6.41
C ASN A 328 23.21 14.86 7.79
N SER A 329 21.88 14.79 7.91
CA SER A 329 21.14 14.86 9.18
C SER A 329 20.31 13.58 9.33
N PRO A 330 20.03 13.12 10.56
CA PRO A 330 19.07 12.05 10.78
C PRO A 330 17.67 12.52 10.33
N MET A 331 16.98 11.64 9.60
CA MET A 331 15.64 11.87 9.07
C MET A 331 14.77 10.63 9.27
N VAL A 332 13.47 10.84 9.44
CA VAL A 332 12.44 9.80 9.41
C VAL A 332 11.34 10.21 8.42
N GLU A 333 11.08 9.39 7.41
CA GLU A 333 10.32 9.75 6.22
C GLU A 333 10.80 11.10 5.63
N ASN A 334 9.98 12.15 5.68
CA ASN A 334 10.36 13.51 5.27
C ASN A 334 10.68 14.43 6.46
N ALA A 335 10.44 13.98 7.69
CA ALA A 335 10.67 14.75 8.90
C ALA A 335 12.16 14.75 9.26
N ARG A 336 12.70 15.92 9.55
CA ARG A 336 14.06 16.04 10.07
C ARG A 336 14.04 15.76 11.57
N ILE A 337 14.97 14.92 12.04
CA ILE A 337 15.22 14.76 13.47
C ILE A 337 16.06 15.96 13.93
N LEU A 338 15.43 16.78 14.77
CA LEU A 338 16.00 17.99 15.36
C LEU A 338 16.88 17.67 16.57
N ALA A 339 16.43 16.74 17.41
CA ALA A 339 17.17 16.29 18.58
C ALA A 339 17.04 14.77 18.70
N PRO A 340 18.08 14.00 18.36
CA PRO A 340 18.06 12.56 18.49
C PRO A 340 18.38 12.09 19.93
N ASN A 341 18.04 10.85 20.24
CA ASN A 341 18.54 10.11 21.41
C ASN A 341 18.21 10.73 22.79
N LEU A 342 17.03 11.33 22.95
CA LEU A 342 16.56 11.69 24.29
C LEU A 342 16.15 10.41 25.03
N GLU A 343 16.95 10.00 26.00
CA GLU A 343 16.76 8.75 26.74
C GLU A 343 15.58 8.85 27.73
N ALA A 344 14.78 7.79 27.78
CA ALA A 344 13.76 7.55 28.79
C ALA A 344 13.92 6.14 29.37
N SER A 345 13.34 5.89 30.55
CA SER A 345 13.46 4.59 31.23
C SER A 345 12.89 3.40 30.46
N ASN A 346 11.98 3.66 29.50
CA ASN A 346 11.32 2.64 28.68
C ASN A 346 11.40 2.93 27.17
N GLY A 347 12.40 3.71 26.73
CA GLY A 347 12.60 3.96 25.31
C GLY A 347 13.48 5.16 24.97
N VAL A 348 13.41 5.57 23.70
CA VAL A 348 14.14 6.71 23.15
C VAL A 348 13.16 7.65 22.46
N ILE A 349 13.40 8.96 22.60
CA ILE A 349 12.65 10.02 21.93
C ILE A 349 13.56 10.67 20.87
N HIS A 350 13.07 10.80 19.65
CA HIS A 350 13.67 11.61 18.59
C HIS A 350 12.74 12.78 18.28
N VAL A 351 13.16 14.00 18.56
CA VAL A 351 12.34 15.19 18.29
C VAL A 351 12.37 15.49 16.79
N ILE A 352 11.20 15.72 16.17
CA ILE A 352 11.08 15.94 14.73
C ILE A 352 10.35 17.26 14.38
N ASP A 353 10.66 17.82 13.21
CA ASP A 353 10.11 19.10 12.75
C ASP A 353 8.82 19.00 11.94
N GLU A 354 8.31 17.78 11.73
CA GLU A 354 7.10 17.50 10.97
C GLU A 354 6.29 16.39 11.65
N VAL A 355 4.97 16.38 11.47
CA VAL A 355 4.11 15.28 11.92
C VAL A 355 4.19 14.16 10.90
N ILE A 356 4.56 12.95 11.34
CA ILE A 356 4.50 11.72 10.54
C ILE A 356 3.03 11.38 10.29
N ASN A 357 2.53 11.92 9.19
CA ASN A 357 1.16 11.68 8.77
C ASN A 357 0.98 10.24 8.30
N MET A 358 -0.27 9.80 8.24
CA MET A 358 -0.66 8.56 7.57
C MET A 358 -0.47 8.60 6.03
N ASN A 359 0.04 9.70 5.48
CA ASN A 359 -0.11 10.12 4.07
C ASN A 359 1.15 10.81 3.49
N GLN A 360 2.32 10.15 3.48
CA GLN A 360 3.47 10.69 2.74
C GLN A 360 4.00 9.72 1.68
#